data_AF-A0A8B8N775-F1
#
_entry.id   AF-A0A8B8N775-F1
#
_cell.length_a   1.000
_cell.length_b   1.000
_cell.length_c   1.000
_cell.angle_alpha   90.00
_cell.angle_beta   90.00
_cell.angle_gamma   90.00
#
_symmetry.space_group_name_H-M   'P 1'
#
loop_
_entity.id
_entity.type
_entity.pdbx_description
1 polymer ?
#
loop_
_entity_poly.entity_id
_entity_poly.type
_entity_poly.pdbx_seq_one_letter_code
_entity_poly.pdbx_strand_id
1 'polypeptide(L)'
;MKGKGKANDEKVKQFRWSKPMERVLLEILADEASKGNKPSSIFKPSSIARVVDTINERFGGGCEPDHVENHLKTVKSNWKTIQSVRGKSGFNWDDKLKMVIAGKNEFDQYVTVHPTHEKYLNKMIDMYEEMALVVGRDMATGSFAKQFKDIDVTKVDSSPVDLGDDFDELMKGSKTSSSTVPSEKRSHKRRRCSDMDDKYATLSTQIGEMASAMKSLNQTAAQYHKISNEVMKAEYSKLYNEVMKVDGHDELTLGSVFDYLVDNEKIANAFMVKNANLQKAWIDKFVSNGGHK
;
A
#
# COMPACT_ATOMS: atom_id res chain seq x y z
N MET A 1 45.52 -33.66 -38.68
CA MET A 1 44.74 -33.59 -37.41
C MET A 1 44.93 -32.21 -36.81
N LYS A 2 43.90 -31.36 -36.80
CA LYS A 2 43.88 -30.09 -36.04
C LYS A 2 42.72 -30.20 -35.06
N GLY A 3 43.04 -30.41 -33.78
CA GLY A 3 42.07 -30.46 -32.70
C GLY A 3 41.51 -29.07 -32.43
N LYS A 4 40.20 -28.92 -32.51
CA LYS A 4 39.47 -27.78 -31.98
C LYS A 4 39.38 -27.95 -30.46
N GLY A 5 40.05 -27.07 -29.71
CA GLY A 5 39.80 -26.89 -28.29
C GLY A 5 38.37 -26.44 -28.08
N LYS A 6 37.61 -27.18 -27.27
CA LYS A 6 36.32 -26.74 -26.75
C LYS A 6 36.59 -25.71 -25.66
N ALA A 7 36.18 -24.46 -25.89
CA ALA A 7 36.05 -23.48 -24.82
C ALA A 7 34.95 -23.96 -23.86
N ASN A 8 35.29 -23.99 -22.58
CA ASN A 8 34.37 -24.33 -21.50
C ASN A 8 33.41 -23.15 -21.33
N ASP A 9 32.15 -23.33 -21.70
CA ASP A 9 31.07 -22.36 -21.47
C ASP A 9 30.72 -22.41 -19.97
N GLU A 10 31.46 -21.66 -19.16
CA GLU A 10 31.09 -21.41 -17.76
C GLU A 10 29.78 -20.63 -17.77
N LYS A 11 28.67 -21.33 -17.52
CA LYS A 11 27.34 -20.74 -17.33
C LYS A 11 27.44 -19.58 -16.34
N VAL A 12 27.39 -18.35 -16.83
CA VAL A 12 27.31 -17.14 -16.02
C VAL A 12 26.13 -17.31 -15.06
N LYS A 13 26.42 -17.38 -13.76
CA LYS A 13 25.42 -17.57 -12.72
C LYS A 13 24.55 -16.31 -12.66
N GLN A 14 23.35 -16.38 -13.23
CA GLN A 14 22.41 -15.27 -13.24
C GLN A 14 22.10 -14.81 -11.81
N PHE A 15 22.29 -13.52 -11.53
CA PHE A 15 21.96 -12.91 -10.24
C PHE A 15 20.46 -13.04 -9.95
N ARG A 16 20.12 -13.45 -8.72
CA ARG A 16 18.73 -13.64 -8.29
C ARG A 16 18.45 -12.83 -7.03
N TRP A 17 17.39 -12.03 -7.09
CA TRP A 17 16.91 -11.26 -5.95
C TRP A 17 16.21 -12.18 -4.93
N SER A 18 16.58 -12.02 -3.66
CA SER A 18 15.87 -12.60 -2.52
C SER A 18 15.02 -11.52 -1.83
N LYS A 19 13.99 -11.92 -1.07
CA LYS A 19 13.14 -10.96 -0.35
C LYS A 19 13.90 -10.05 0.61
N PRO A 20 14.87 -10.55 1.42
CA PRO A 20 15.72 -9.69 2.23
C PRO A 20 16.53 -8.66 1.42
N MET A 21 17.02 -9.04 0.23
CA MET A 21 17.76 -8.11 -0.64
C MET A 21 16.85 -7.03 -1.23
N GLU A 22 15.63 -7.41 -1.64
CA GLU A 22 14.62 -6.46 -2.13
C GLU A 22 14.27 -5.42 -1.06
N ARG A 23 14.12 -5.85 0.19
CA ARG A 23 13.88 -4.96 1.34
C ARG A 23 15.02 -3.98 1.54
N VAL A 24 16.26 -4.46 1.60
CA VAL A 24 17.46 -3.61 1.76
C VAL A 24 17.58 -2.59 0.63
N LEU A 25 17.31 -3.01 -0.62
CA LEU A 25 17.28 -2.10 -1.77
C LEU A 25 16.25 -0.98 -1.56
N LEU A 26 15.02 -1.31 -1.17
CA LEU A 26 13.95 -0.31 -0.99
C LEU A 26 14.22 0.62 0.19
N GLU A 27 14.72 0.11 1.32
CA GLU A 27 15.08 0.91 2.50
C GLU A 27 16.15 1.95 2.16
N ILE A 28 17.25 1.53 1.53
CA ILE A 28 18.36 2.43 1.15
C ILE A 28 17.86 3.47 0.15
N LEU A 29 17.11 3.06 -0.87
CA LEU A 29 16.64 3.99 -1.89
C LEU A 29 15.56 4.94 -1.35
N ALA A 30 14.75 4.54 -0.38
CA ALA A 30 13.80 5.42 0.29
C ALA A 30 14.52 6.49 1.13
N ASP A 31 15.58 6.10 1.86
CA ASP A 31 16.47 7.02 2.58
C ASP A 31 17.15 8.02 1.61
N GLU A 32 17.71 7.52 0.50
CA GLU A 32 18.33 8.35 -0.54
C GLU A 32 17.32 9.31 -1.21
N ALA A 33 16.10 8.84 -1.48
CA ALA A 33 15.02 9.67 -2.03
C ALA A 33 14.57 10.76 -1.06
N SER A 34 14.56 10.47 0.25
CA SER A 34 14.23 11.43 1.32
C SER A 34 15.31 12.49 1.48
N LYS A 35 16.58 12.13 1.25
CA LYS A 35 17.72 13.05 1.24
C LYS A 35 17.82 13.91 -0.03
N GLY A 36 16.91 13.75 -0.98
CA GLY A 36 16.92 14.51 -2.24
C GLY A 36 17.94 14.01 -3.26
N ASN A 37 18.51 12.81 -3.10
CA ASN A 37 19.43 12.21 -4.07
C ASN A 37 18.73 11.61 -5.31
N LYS A 38 17.51 12.08 -5.58
CA LYS A 38 16.68 11.76 -6.74
C LYS A 38 16.07 13.03 -7.35
N PRO A 39 16.88 13.91 -7.94
CA PRO A 39 16.41 15.19 -8.45
C PRO A 39 15.53 15.05 -9.71
N SER A 40 15.66 13.97 -10.49
CA SER A 40 15.06 13.84 -11.82
C SER A 40 14.53 12.44 -12.12
N SER A 41 13.71 11.85 -11.24
CA SER A 41 13.13 10.48 -11.39
C SER A 41 14.16 9.33 -11.47
N ILE A 42 15.44 9.68 -11.42
CA ILE A 42 16.61 8.81 -11.52
C ILE A 42 17.47 9.03 -10.26
N PHE A 43 17.93 7.94 -9.66
CA PHE A 43 18.85 7.98 -8.53
C PHE A 43 20.26 8.33 -8.99
N LYS A 44 21.01 9.03 -8.14
CA LYS A 44 22.44 9.28 -8.39
C LYS A 44 23.22 7.95 -8.44
N PRO A 45 24.29 7.85 -9.24
CA PRO A 45 25.15 6.67 -9.25
C PRO A 45 25.70 6.29 -7.87
N SER A 46 25.98 7.28 -7.01
CA SER A 46 26.39 7.06 -5.62
C SER A 46 25.33 6.32 -4.78
N SER A 47 24.05 6.60 -5.02
CA SER A 47 22.95 5.91 -4.33
C SER A 47 22.83 4.46 -4.78
N ILE A 48 23.04 4.19 -6.08
CA ILE A 48 23.07 2.83 -6.62
C ILE A 48 24.28 2.05 -6.09
N ALA A 49 25.46 2.68 -6.07
CA ALA A 49 26.68 2.08 -5.50
C ALA A 49 26.47 1.69 -4.03
N ARG A 50 25.86 2.56 -3.22
CA ARG A 50 25.54 2.26 -1.81
C ARG A 50 24.65 1.02 -1.65
N VAL A 51 23.68 0.82 -2.54
CA VAL A 51 22.84 -0.40 -2.54
C VAL A 51 23.70 -1.63 -2.88
N VAL A 52 24.52 -1.54 -3.92
CA VAL A 52 25.40 -2.64 -4.36
C VAL A 52 26.36 -3.03 -3.23
N ASP A 53 27.04 -2.07 -2.62
CA ASP A 53 28.00 -2.31 -1.54
C ASP A 53 27.32 -2.98 -0.35
N THR A 54 26.16 -2.47 0.08
CA THR A 54 25.43 -3.04 1.23
C THR A 54 24.92 -4.45 0.94
N ILE A 55 24.43 -4.71 -0.28
CA ILE A 55 23.98 -6.04 -0.67
C ILE A 55 25.14 -7.02 -0.71
N ASN A 56 26.26 -6.62 -1.32
CA ASN A 56 27.45 -7.46 -1.44
C ASN A 56 28.08 -7.76 -0.08
N GLU A 57 28.03 -6.81 0.85
CA GLU A 57 28.48 -6.99 2.24
C GLU A 57 27.57 -7.96 3.01
N ARG A 58 26.24 -7.82 2.92
CA ARG A 58 25.29 -8.59 3.73
C ARG A 58 24.93 -9.97 3.17
N PHE A 59 24.87 -10.11 1.85
CA PHE A 59 24.35 -11.31 1.18
C PHE A 59 25.41 -12.02 0.32
N GLY A 60 26.65 -11.52 0.36
CA GLY A 60 27.76 -11.99 -0.48
C GLY A 60 27.84 -11.27 -1.83
N GLY A 61 29.02 -11.32 -2.45
CA GLY A 61 29.29 -10.64 -3.71
C GLY A 61 28.46 -11.13 -4.90
N GLY A 62 28.37 -10.28 -5.94
CA GLY A 62 27.71 -10.59 -7.22
C GLY A 62 26.56 -9.65 -7.57
N CYS A 63 26.18 -8.74 -6.68
CA CYS A 63 25.35 -7.60 -7.04
C CYS A 63 26.19 -6.59 -7.81
N GLU A 64 25.60 -6.04 -8.87
CA GLU A 64 26.23 -5.04 -9.74
C GLU A 64 25.20 -3.93 -9.97
N PRO A 65 25.62 -2.71 -10.36
CA PRO A 65 24.71 -1.59 -10.58
C PRO A 65 23.55 -1.93 -11.52
N ASP A 66 23.82 -2.64 -12.62
CA ASP A 66 22.82 -3.08 -13.59
C ASP A 66 21.74 -3.98 -12.97
N HIS A 67 22.09 -4.79 -11.97
CA HIS A 67 21.12 -5.62 -11.25
C HIS A 67 20.15 -4.75 -10.47
N VAL A 68 20.64 -3.70 -9.79
CA VAL A 68 19.83 -2.74 -9.01
C VAL A 68 18.92 -1.95 -9.93
N GLU A 69 19.45 -1.43 -11.04
CA GLU A 69 18.67 -0.66 -12.02
C GLU A 69 17.57 -1.50 -12.67
N ASN A 70 17.86 -2.75 -13.03
CA ASN A 70 16.87 -3.67 -13.57
C ASN A 70 15.80 -4.01 -12.53
N HIS A 71 16.18 -4.19 -11.26
CA HIS A 71 15.20 -4.41 -10.20
C HIS A 71 14.30 -3.19 -9.99
N LEU A 72 14.85 -1.97 -10.09
CA LEU A 72 14.06 -0.74 -10.03
C LEU A 72 13.00 -0.66 -11.14
N LYS A 73 13.28 -1.20 -12.34
CA LYS A 73 12.25 -1.31 -13.40
C LYS A 73 11.11 -2.22 -12.96
N THR A 74 11.40 -3.33 -12.29
CA THR A 74 10.39 -4.23 -11.71
C THR A 74 9.59 -3.53 -10.61
N VAL A 75 10.25 -2.81 -9.70
CA VAL A 75 9.56 -2.00 -8.65
C VAL A 75 8.62 -0.98 -9.28
N LYS A 76 9.08 -0.24 -10.30
CA LYS A 76 8.23 0.72 -11.05
C LYS A 76 7.01 0.03 -11.69
N SER A 77 7.20 -1.17 -12.26
CA SER A 77 6.11 -1.95 -12.85
C SER A 77 5.09 -2.40 -11.79
N ASN A 78 5.57 -2.94 -10.67
CA ASN A 78 4.74 -3.36 -9.55
C ASN A 78 3.92 -2.20 -9.00
N TRP A 79 4.55 -1.04 -8.79
CA TRP A 79 3.88 0.17 -8.33
C TRP A 79 2.77 0.61 -9.29
N LYS A 80 3.01 0.58 -10.62
CA LYS A 80 1.96 0.85 -11.62
C LYS A 80 0.78 -0.10 -11.49
N THR A 81 1.04 -1.39 -11.36
CA THR A 81 -0.02 -2.39 -11.16
C THR A 81 -0.81 -2.08 -9.90
N ILE A 82 -0.15 -1.80 -8.77
CA ILE A 82 -0.80 -1.49 -7.49
C ILE A 82 -1.68 -0.23 -7.60
N GLN A 83 -1.17 0.84 -8.21
CA GLN A 83 -1.97 2.05 -8.41
C GLN A 83 -3.17 1.80 -9.34
N SER A 84 -3.01 0.95 -10.35
CA SER A 84 -4.10 0.57 -11.25
C SER A 84 -5.20 -0.23 -10.54
N VAL A 85 -4.84 -1.23 -9.72
CA VAL A 85 -5.85 -2.01 -8.97
C VAL A 85 -6.52 -1.18 -7.87
N ARG A 86 -5.75 -0.30 -7.22
CA ARG A 86 -6.27 0.60 -6.17
C ARG A 86 -7.27 1.63 -6.72
N GLY A 87 -7.09 2.08 -7.96
CA GLY A 87 -7.99 3.00 -8.63
C GLY A 87 -9.18 2.34 -9.34
N LYS A 88 -9.32 1.02 -9.29
CA LYS A 88 -10.37 0.28 -9.99
C LYS A 88 -11.70 0.39 -9.23
N SER A 89 -12.79 0.65 -9.96
CA SER A 89 -14.13 0.64 -9.37
C SER A 89 -14.47 -0.74 -8.77
N GLY A 90 -15.10 -0.75 -7.60
CA GLY A 90 -15.41 -1.95 -6.83
C GLY A 90 -14.28 -2.47 -5.93
N PHE A 91 -13.10 -1.83 -5.98
CA PHE A 91 -11.96 -2.18 -5.15
C PHE A 91 -11.81 -1.11 -4.07
N ASN A 92 -11.50 -1.52 -2.84
CA ASN A 92 -11.29 -0.63 -1.70
C ASN A 92 -9.80 -0.62 -1.30
N TRP A 93 -9.38 0.44 -0.62
CA TRP A 93 -8.02 0.57 -0.08
C TRP A 93 -8.05 0.55 1.45
N ASP A 94 -7.31 -0.37 2.05
CA ASP A 94 -7.01 -0.36 3.48
C ASP A 94 -5.66 0.31 3.69
N ASP A 95 -5.68 1.52 4.25
CA ASP A 95 -4.47 2.30 4.50
C ASP A 95 -3.65 1.78 5.69
N LYS A 96 -4.25 1.07 6.64
CA LYS A 96 -3.53 0.51 7.79
C LYS A 96 -2.72 -0.72 7.39
N LEU A 97 -3.30 -1.57 6.55
CA LEU A 97 -2.66 -2.81 6.09
C LEU A 97 -1.94 -2.66 4.74
N LYS A 98 -2.02 -1.46 4.14
CA LYS A 98 -1.52 -1.17 2.78
C LYS A 98 -1.97 -2.23 1.79
N MET A 99 -3.27 -2.48 1.74
CA MET A 99 -3.88 -3.61 1.03
C MET A 99 -5.03 -3.14 0.15
N VAL A 100 -5.14 -3.74 -1.04
CA VAL A 100 -6.30 -3.58 -1.91
C VAL A 100 -7.32 -4.65 -1.57
N ILE A 101 -8.50 -4.23 -1.12
CA ILE A 101 -9.61 -5.12 -0.76
C ILE A 101 -10.53 -5.27 -1.97
N ALA A 102 -10.69 -6.50 -2.44
CA ALA A 102 -11.64 -6.86 -3.48
C ALA A 102 -12.65 -7.87 -2.94
N GLY A 103 -13.94 -7.65 -3.22
CA GLY A 103 -14.98 -8.64 -2.95
C GLY A 103 -14.72 -9.92 -3.73
N LYS A 104 -15.29 -11.05 -3.28
CA LYS A 104 -15.01 -12.38 -3.84
C LYS A 104 -15.25 -12.43 -5.36
N ASN A 105 -16.40 -11.92 -5.80
CA ASN A 105 -16.78 -11.93 -7.21
C ASN A 105 -15.87 -11.00 -8.05
N GLU A 106 -15.55 -9.82 -7.54
CA GLU A 106 -14.65 -8.85 -8.18
C GLU A 106 -13.23 -9.40 -8.30
N PHE A 107 -12.75 -10.09 -7.25
CA PHE A 107 -11.46 -10.75 -7.21
C PHE A 107 -11.39 -11.87 -8.26
N ASP A 108 -12.34 -12.80 -8.25
CA ASP A 108 -12.36 -13.97 -9.16
C ASP A 108 -12.40 -13.52 -10.62
N GLN A 109 -13.25 -12.55 -10.96
CA GLN A 109 -13.33 -11.99 -12.31
C GLN A 109 -12.05 -11.28 -12.73
N TYR A 110 -11.43 -10.52 -11.82
CA TYR A 110 -10.22 -9.76 -12.13
C TYR A 110 -9.00 -10.66 -12.32
N VAL A 111 -8.79 -11.62 -11.42
CA VAL A 111 -7.63 -12.54 -11.46
C VAL A 111 -7.71 -13.48 -12.66
N THR A 112 -8.92 -13.81 -13.14
CA THR A 112 -9.09 -14.56 -14.39
C THR A 112 -8.48 -13.83 -15.59
N VAL A 113 -8.59 -12.50 -15.64
CA VAL A 113 -8.03 -11.67 -16.73
C VAL A 113 -6.58 -11.27 -16.44
N HIS A 114 -6.22 -11.07 -15.17
CA HIS A 114 -4.88 -10.65 -14.73
C HIS A 114 -4.31 -11.55 -13.63
N PRO A 115 -3.92 -12.80 -13.95
CA PRO A 115 -3.46 -13.76 -12.94
C PRO A 115 -2.24 -13.27 -12.14
N THR A 116 -1.35 -12.51 -12.78
CA THR A 116 -0.12 -12.00 -12.15
C THR A 116 -0.35 -10.90 -11.11
N HIS A 117 -1.57 -10.35 -11.04
CA HIS A 117 -1.93 -9.27 -10.13
C HIS A 117 -2.51 -9.78 -8.81
N GLU A 118 -2.83 -11.07 -8.71
CA GLU A 118 -3.38 -11.73 -7.51
C GLU A 118 -2.60 -11.38 -6.24
N LYS A 119 -1.26 -11.33 -6.34
CA LYS A 119 -0.36 -10.99 -5.23
C LYS A 119 -0.54 -9.59 -4.64
N TYR A 120 -1.30 -8.70 -5.27
CA TYR A 120 -1.58 -7.34 -4.79
C TYR A 120 -3.00 -7.16 -4.26
N LEU A 121 -3.82 -8.22 -4.28
CA LEU A 121 -5.23 -8.18 -3.88
C LEU A 121 -5.43 -9.03 -2.63
N ASN A 122 -6.20 -8.51 -1.67
CA ASN A 122 -6.55 -9.18 -0.42
C ASN A 122 -5.33 -9.71 0.37
N LYS A 123 -4.14 -9.13 0.11
CA LYS A 123 -2.88 -9.42 0.80
C LYS A 123 -2.19 -8.09 1.12
N MET A 124 -1.48 -8.03 2.25
CA MET A 124 -0.65 -6.88 2.60
C MET A 124 0.45 -6.70 1.56
N ILE A 125 0.63 -5.46 1.10
CA ILE A 125 1.71 -5.13 0.18
C ILE A 125 2.94 -4.76 1.00
N ASP A 126 3.90 -5.68 1.07
CA ASP A 126 5.17 -5.46 1.77
C ASP A 126 5.92 -4.25 1.18
N MET A 127 6.56 -3.47 2.05
CA MET A 127 7.35 -2.28 1.71
C MET A 127 6.61 -1.24 0.84
N TYR A 128 5.28 -1.12 0.99
CA TYR A 128 4.46 -0.21 0.18
C TYR A 128 4.91 1.25 0.33
N GLU A 129 5.21 1.69 1.55
CA GLU A 129 5.56 3.08 1.84
C GLU A 129 6.92 3.45 1.24
N GLU A 130 7.90 2.56 1.37
CA GLU A 130 9.22 2.71 0.77
C GLU A 130 9.13 2.71 -0.75
N MET A 131 8.34 1.81 -1.33
CA MET A 131 8.07 1.83 -2.77
C MET A 131 7.42 3.15 -3.21
N ALA A 132 6.48 3.70 -2.41
CA ALA A 132 5.89 5.01 -2.68
C ALA A 132 6.93 6.15 -2.64
N LEU A 133 7.88 6.12 -1.71
CA LEU A 133 8.96 7.09 -1.63
C LEU A 133 9.93 6.98 -2.82
N VAL A 134 10.27 5.73 -3.20
CA VAL A 134 11.24 5.42 -4.24
C VAL A 134 10.68 5.77 -5.62
N VAL A 135 9.45 5.35 -5.96
CA VAL A 135 8.89 5.48 -7.33
C VAL A 135 7.58 6.25 -7.43
N GLY A 136 6.95 6.62 -6.30
CA GLY A 136 5.64 7.29 -6.30
C GLY A 136 5.64 8.66 -6.99
N ARG A 137 6.67 9.48 -6.74
CA ARG A 137 6.83 10.81 -7.35
C ARG A 137 7.18 10.79 -8.84
N ASP A 138 7.63 9.64 -9.37
CA ASP A 138 8.04 9.51 -10.77
C ASP A 138 6.87 9.38 -11.73
N MET A 139 5.69 9.11 -11.18
CA MET A 139 4.48 8.87 -11.95
C MET A 139 3.55 10.04 -11.71
N ALA A 140 3.54 10.99 -12.66
CA ALA A 140 2.49 11.99 -12.76
C ALA A 140 1.16 11.28 -13.08
N THR A 141 0.53 10.71 -12.06
CA THR A 141 -0.87 10.31 -12.07
C THR A 141 -1.55 11.28 -11.12
N GLY A 142 -2.51 12.08 -11.63
CA GLY A 142 -3.07 13.27 -10.98
C GLY A 142 -3.64 13.12 -9.55
N SER A 143 -3.61 11.92 -8.96
CA SER A 143 -3.95 11.67 -7.55
C SER A 143 -2.85 12.02 -6.54
N PHE A 144 -1.57 12.06 -6.91
CA PHE A 144 -0.47 12.27 -5.94
C PHE A 144 -0.02 13.73 -5.76
N ALA A 145 -0.57 14.67 -6.53
CA ALA A 145 -0.18 16.08 -6.45
C ALA A 145 -0.68 16.80 -5.17
N LYS A 146 -1.49 16.14 -4.33
CA LYS A 146 -2.20 16.79 -3.21
C LYS A 146 -1.60 16.61 -1.81
N GLN A 147 -0.46 15.95 -1.65
CA GLN A 147 0.14 15.81 -0.31
C GLN A 147 1.60 16.25 -0.38
N PHE A 148 2.00 17.13 0.55
CA PHE A 148 3.28 17.86 0.69
C PHE A 148 3.31 19.36 0.32
N LYS A 149 2.19 20.06 0.50
CA LYS A 149 2.16 21.44 1.05
C LYS A 149 0.95 21.42 2.00
N ASP A 150 1.10 21.47 3.32
CA ASP A 150 1.37 22.70 4.06
C ASP A 150 2.11 22.40 5.38
N ILE A 151 3.36 22.86 5.48
CA ILE A 151 3.90 23.34 6.76
C ILE A 151 3.96 24.85 6.60
N ASP A 152 3.02 25.51 7.26
CA ASP A 152 2.89 26.96 7.33
C ASP A 152 4.10 27.55 8.08
N VAL A 153 4.97 28.23 7.33
CA VAL A 153 5.89 29.23 7.87
C VAL A 153 5.43 30.57 7.32
N THR A 154 4.54 31.21 8.08
CA THR A 154 4.32 32.66 8.16
C THR A 154 4.29 33.43 6.83
N LYS A 155 3.07 33.65 6.36
CA LYS A 155 2.51 34.99 6.08
C LYS A 155 3.45 35.99 5.38
N VAL A 156 3.44 35.99 4.05
CA VAL A 156 3.46 37.22 3.24
C VAL A 156 2.36 37.10 2.19
N ASP A 157 1.38 37.97 2.34
CA ASP A 157 0.23 38.16 1.47
C ASP A 157 0.67 38.78 0.14
N SER A 158 0.29 38.14 -0.96
CA SER A 158 0.41 38.67 -2.32
C SER A 158 -0.57 37.89 -3.20
N SER A 159 -1.87 38.17 -3.01
CA SER A 159 -2.90 37.87 -4.00
C SER A 159 -3.08 39.05 -4.97
N PRO A 160 -3.62 38.82 -6.18
CA PRO A 160 -3.32 39.60 -7.37
C PRO A 160 -4.14 40.88 -7.48
N VAL A 161 -3.49 41.95 -7.96
CA VAL A 161 -4.16 43.16 -8.46
C VAL A 161 -4.75 42.89 -9.84
N ASP A 162 -6.07 42.80 -9.89
CA ASP A 162 -6.89 42.97 -11.11
C ASP A 162 -7.24 44.46 -11.21
N LEU A 163 -6.84 45.11 -12.30
CA LEU A 163 -7.07 46.54 -12.55
C LEU A 163 -8.28 46.70 -13.46
N GLY A 164 -9.37 47.22 -12.89
CA GLY A 164 -10.52 47.75 -13.63
C GLY A 164 -11.05 49.02 -12.95
N ASP A 165 -10.88 50.15 -13.65
CA ASP A 165 -11.52 51.48 -13.61
C ASP A 165 -12.11 52.04 -12.29
N ASP A 166 -11.32 52.94 -11.70
CA ASP A 166 -11.56 54.39 -11.49
C ASP A 166 -12.85 54.94 -10.80
N PHE A 167 -12.60 55.60 -9.65
CA PHE A 167 -13.10 56.93 -9.20
C PHE A 167 -14.61 57.08 -8.84
N ASP A 168 -15.07 57.55 -7.68
CA ASP A 168 -14.45 58.32 -6.59
C ASP A 168 -15.33 58.37 -5.32
N GLU A 169 -14.68 58.78 -4.23
CA GLU A 169 -15.17 59.62 -3.12
C GLU A 169 -16.33 59.21 -2.18
N LEU A 170 -15.90 58.91 -0.95
CA LEU A 170 -16.09 59.75 0.26
C LEU A 170 -17.33 59.56 1.16
N MET A 171 -17.03 58.88 2.28
CA MET A 171 -17.32 59.26 3.68
C MET A 171 -18.69 59.04 4.34
N LYS A 172 -18.52 58.69 5.62
CA LYS A 172 -19.42 58.74 6.79
C LYS A 172 -20.38 57.55 6.90
N GLY A 173 -20.39 56.81 8.00
CA GLY A 173 -19.90 57.12 9.34
C GLY A 173 -21.00 56.79 10.34
N SER A 174 -20.72 55.81 11.19
CA SER A 174 -21.27 55.57 12.52
C SER A 174 -22.79 55.40 12.76
N LYS A 175 -23.04 54.40 13.60
CA LYS A 175 -24.30 53.94 14.19
C LYS A 175 -24.98 55.03 15.05
N THR A 176 -26.31 55.01 15.14
CA THR A 176 -27.13 54.60 16.31
C THR A 176 -28.55 55.20 16.32
N SER A 177 -29.55 54.30 16.45
CA SER A 177 -30.73 54.37 17.33
C SER A 177 -31.92 55.34 17.12
N SER A 178 -33.11 54.73 17.35
CA SER A 178 -34.38 55.29 17.87
C SER A 178 -35.38 55.86 16.85
N SER A 179 -36.41 55.11 16.46
CA SER A 179 -37.75 54.96 17.09
C SER A 179 -38.59 56.24 17.12
N THR A 180 -39.67 56.30 16.31
CA THR A 180 -41.09 56.27 16.77
C THR A 180 -42.05 56.27 15.57
N VAL A 181 -43.04 55.37 15.65
CA VAL A 181 -44.26 55.17 14.83
C VAL A 181 -45.29 56.30 15.09
N PRO A 182 -46.42 56.50 14.33
CA PRO A 182 -47.38 55.44 13.93
C PRO A 182 -48.22 55.59 12.63
N SER A 183 -48.89 54.46 12.29
CA SER A 183 -50.15 54.27 11.52
C SER A 183 -50.13 54.63 10.01
N GLU A 184 -50.74 53.89 9.07
CA GLU A 184 -51.86 52.95 9.15
C GLU A 184 -51.97 52.09 7.85
N LYS A 185 -52.35 50.81 8.02
CA LYS A 185 -53.06 49.88 7.11
C LYS A 185 -52.70 49.80 5.61
N ARG A 186 -52.14 48.65 5.21
CA ARG A 186 -52.75 47.81 4.15
C ARG A 186 -52.40 46.33 4.31
N SER A 187 -53.45 45.54 4.48
CA SER A 187 -53.43 44.10 4.70
C SER A 187 -53.03 43.36 3.42
N HIS A 188 -51.90 42.64 3.46
CA HIS A 188 -51.67 41.48 2.60
C HIS A 188 -51.53 40.21 3.45
N LYS A 189 -52.54 39.38 3.25
CA LYS A 189 -52.83 38.05 3.78
C LYS A 189 -51.57 37.20 4.04
N ARG A 190 -51.29 36.92 5.32
CA ARG A 190 -50.41 35.82 5.75
C ARG A 190 -51.00 34.49 5.28
N ARG A 191 -50.28 33.78 4.41
CA ARG A 191 -50.47 32.33 4.19
C ARG A 191 -49.69 31.58 5.27
N ARG A 192 -50.35 30.55 5.83
CA ARG A 192 -49.92 29.69 6.94
C ARG A 192 -48.51 29.12 6.73
N CYS A 193 -47.76 29.06 7.83
CA CYS A 193 -46.50 28.34 7.98
C CYS A 193 -46.85 26.95 8.54
N SER A 194 -46.72 25.88 7.75
CA SER A 194 -46.81 24.49 8.26
C SER A 194 -46.17 23.43 7.36
N ASP A 195 -45.40 23.80 6.33
CA ASP A 195 -44.98 22.87 5.25
C ASP A 195 -43.45 22.71 5.14
N MET A 196 -42.69 23.32 6.05
CA MET A 196 -41.22 23.25 6.10
C MET A 196 -40.72 22.24 7.14
N ASP A 197 -41.43 22.07 8.26
CA ASP A 197 -41.01 21.18 9.36
C ASP A 197 -40.99 19.69 8.94
N ASP A 198 -41.97 19.25 8.14
CA ASP A 198 -42.03 17.88 7.62
C ASP A 198 -40.86 17.53 6.69
N LYS A 199 -40.33 18.52 5.95
CA LYS A 199 -39.18 18.32 5.05
C LYS A 199 -37.89 18.15 5.83
N TYR A 200 -37.69 18.92 6.90
CA TYR A 200 -36.53 18.76 7.79
C TYR A 200 -36.60 17.45 8.57
N ALA A 201 -37.79 17.03 9.00
CA ALA A 201 -38.00 15.73 9.63
C ALA A 201 -37.64 14.58 8.67
N THR A 202 -38.12 14.65 7.43
CA THR A 202 -37.82 13.65 6.38
C THR A 202 -36.34 13.62 6.02
N LEU A 203 -35.68 14.78 5.93
CA LEU A 203 -34.25 14.85 5.68
C LEU A 203 -33.43 14.26 6.85
N SER A 204 -33.86 14.52 8.08
CA SER A 204 -33.21 14.01 9.29
C SER A 204 -33.28 12.49 9.39
N THR A 205 -34.42 11.87 9.03
CA THR A 205 -34.54 10.41 8.98
C THR A 205 -33.67 9.82 7.88
N GLN A 206 -33.68 10.38 6.67
CA GLN A 206 -32.82 9.92 5.58
C GLN A 206 -31.33 9.99 5.93
N ILE A 207 -30.89 11.08 6.57
CA ILE A 207 -29.50 11.23 7.05
C ILE A 207 -29.19 10.18 8.14
N GLY A 208 -30.13 9.91 9.05
CA GLY A 208 -29.97 8.88 10.09
C GLY A 208 -29.87 7.46 9.51
N GLU A 209 -30.65 7.15 8.48
CA GLU A 209 -30.59 5.89 7.73
C GLU A 209 -29.26 5.74 6.98
N MET A 210 -28.81 6.81 6.30
CA MET A 210 -27.50 6.84 5.63
C MET A 210 -26.34 6.64 6.62
N ALA A 211 -26.38 7.31 7.77
CA ALA A 211 -25.38 7.14 8.82
C ALA A 211 -25.35 5.70 9.37
N SER A 212 -26.52 5.08 9.52
CA SER A 212 -26.66 3.69 9.97
C SER A 212 -26.13 2.70 8.93
N ALA A 213 -26.43 2.92 7.64
CA ALA A 213 -25.88 2.13 6.54
C ALA A 213 -24.35 2.25 6.45
N MET A 214 -23.79 3.46 6.60
CA MET A 214 -22.34 3.68 6.65
C MET A 214 -21.69 2.97 7.85
N LYS A 215 -22.31 3.02 9.03
CA LYS A 215 -21.83 2.33 10.23
C LYS A 215 -21.83 0.80 10.05
N SER A 216 -22.88 0.25 9.42
CA SER A 216 -22.99 -1.16 9.05
C SER A 216 -21.87 -1.61 8.11
N LEU A 217 -21.59 -0.84 7.05
CA LEU A 217 -20.50 -1.13 6.10
C LEU A 217 -19.12 -1.13 6.77
N ASN A 218 -18.84 -0.13 7.61
CA ASN A 218 -17.58 -0.09 8.38
C ASN A 218 -17.45 -1.26 9.36
N GLN A 219 -18.56 -1.73 9.94
CA GLN A 219 -18.57 -2.93 10.78
C GLN A 219 -18.30 -4.19 9.96
N THR A 220 -18.82 -4.32 8.74
CA THR A 220 -18.54 -5.49 7.89
C THR A 220 -17.07 -5.59 7.46
N ALA A 221 -16.41 -4.45 7.19
CA ALA A 221 -14.97 -4.43 6.92
C ALA A 221 -14.16 -4.88 8.14
N ALA A 222 -14.45 -4.32 9.33
CA ALA A 222 -13.80 -4.73 10.58
C ALA A 222 -14.03 -6.21 10.93
N GLN A 223 -15.23 -6.73 10.66
CA GLN A 223 -15.55 -8.15 10.82
C GLN A 223 -14.76 -9.03 9.85
N TYR A 224 -14.64 -8.63 8.59
CA TYR A 224 -13.82 -9.35 7.60
C TYR A 224 -12.35 -9.42 8.04
N HIS A 225 -11.76 -8.32 8.53
CA HIS A 225 -10.40 -8.30 9.06
C HIS A 225 -10.20 -9.20 10.29
N LYS A 226 -11.19 -9.22 11.19
CA LYS A 226 -11.16 -10.13 12.34
C LYS A 226 -11.21 -11.58 11.88
N ILE A 227 -12.14 -11.92 11.00
CA ILE A 227 -12.28 -13.28 10.47
C ILE A 227 -11.02 -13.72 9.72
N SER A 228 -10.47 -12.87 8.84
CA SER A 228 -9.25 -13.18 8.08
C SER A 228 -8.04 -13.39 8.98
N ASN A 229 -7.82 -12.54 9.99
CA ASN A 229 -6.74 -12.73 10.96
C ASN A 229 -6.93 -13.98 11.82
N GLU A 230 -8.16 -14.28 12.25
CA GLU A 230 -8.45 -15.50 13.01
C GLU A 230 -8.24 -16.76 12.14
N VAL A 231 -8.60 -16.72 10.86
CA VAL A 231 -8.32 -17.81 9.90
C VAL A 231 -6.82 -17.99 9.69
N MET A 232 -6.08 -16.93 9.42
CA MET A 232 -4.61 -16.97 9.28
C MET A 232 -3.94 -17.52 10.54
N LYS A 233 -4.37 -17.04 11.72
CA LYS A 233 -3.87 -17.52 13.01
C LYS A 233 -4.18 -19.01 13.23
N ALA A 234 -5.36 -19.46 12.84
CA ALA A 234 -5.73 -20.87 12.92
C ALA A 234 -4.90 -21.74 11.97
N GLU A 235 -4.62 -21.27 10.75
CA GLU A 235 -3.74 -21.95 9.78
C GLU A 235 -2.30 -22.06 10.29
N TYR A 236 -1.74 -20.98 10.83
CA TYR A 236 -0.41 -21.01 11.45
C TYR A 236 -0.35 -21.91 12.67
N SER A 237 -1.37 -21.89 13.53
CA SER A 237 -1.46 -22.80 14.68
C SER A 237 -1.52 -24.25 14.22
N LYS A 238 -2.29 -24.55 13.17
CA LYS A 238 -2.38 -25.90 12.60
C LYS A 238 -1.03 -26.35 12.01
N LEU A 239 -0.36 -25.48 11.26
CA LEU A 239 0.96 -25.73 10.68
C LEU A 239 1.99 -25.98 11.78
N TYR A 240 2.04 -25.13 12.80
CA TYR A 240 2.93 -25.25 13.95
C TYR A 240 2.76 -26.59 14.64
N ASN A 241 1.52 -26.97 14.97
CA ASN A 241 1.23 -28.24 15.60
C ASN A 241 1.66 -29.43 14.75
N GLU A 242 1.56 -29.34 13.43
CA GLU A 242 1.94 -30.43 12.53
C GLU A 242 3.46 -30.57 12.41
N VAL A 243 4.19 -29.45 12.33
CA VAL A 243 5.66 -29.45 12.35
C VAL A 243 6.19 -30.01 13.67
N MET A 244 5.59 -29.62 14.80
CA MET A 244 6.00 -30.06 16.13
C MET A 244 5.70 -31.53 16.44
N LYS A 245 4.83 -32.20 15.66
CA LYS A 245 4.61 -33.66 15.78
C LYS A 245 5.72 -34.50 15.17
N VAL A 246 6.63 -33.91 14.39
CA VAL A 246 7.67 -34.70 13.71
C VAL A 246 8.77 -35.08 14.68
N ASP A 247 8.79 -36.35 15.06
CA ASP A 247 9.82 -36.90 15.95
C ASP A 247 11.19 -36.99 15.26
N GLY A 248 12.26 -36.68 16.01
CA GLY A 248 13.66 -36.86 15.59
C GLY A 248 14.43 -35.57 15.38
N HIS A 249 13.83 -34.40 15.64
CA HIS A 249 14.49 -33.10 15.63
C HIS A 249 14.23 -32.36 16.94
N ASP A 250 15.15 -31.49 17.33
CA ASP A 250 14.96 -30.59 18.48
C ASP A 250 14.00 -29.44 18.14
N GLU A 251 13.43 -28.84 19.18
CA GLU A 251 12.42 -27.78 19.05
C GLU A 251 12.93 -26.54 18.29
N LEU A 252 14.23 -26.21 18.39
CA LEU A 252 14.81 -25.06 17.69
C LEU A 252 14.93 -25.32 16.18
N THR A 253 15.31 -26.54 15.80
CA THR A 253 15.32 -26.97 14.40
C THR A 253 13.92 -26.99 13.81
N LEU A 254 12.94 -27.52 14.54
CA LEU A 254 11.53 -27.51 14.12
C LEU A 254 10.96 -26.09 14.05
N GLY A 255 11.38 -25.19 14.96
CA GLY A 255 11.04 -23.76 14.90
C GLY A 255 11.55 -23.10 13.63
N SER A 256 12.81 -23.35 13.25
CA SER A 256 13.40 -22.80 12.02
C SER A 256 12.72 -23.34 10.75
N VAL A 257 12.28 -24.60 10.77
CA VAL A 257 11.45 -25.19 9.71
C VAL A 257 10.10 -24.50 9.62
N PHE A 258 9.45 -24.25 10.76
CA PHE A 258 8.17 -23.56 10.79
C PHE A 258 8.30 -22.15 10.20
N ASP A 259 9.29 -21.37 10.63
CA ASP A 259 9.55 -20.02 10.11
C ASP A 259 9.74 -20.03 8.59
N TYR A 260 10.52 -20.99 8.08
CA TYR A 260 10.71 -21.17 6.64
C TYR A 260 9.41 -21.50 5.90
N LEU A 261 8.57 -22.36 6.47
CA LEU A 261 7.28 -22.73 5.87
C LEU A 261 6.31 -21.55 5.87
N VAL A 262 6.27 -20.75 6.94
CA VAL A 262 5.47 -19.51 7.02
C VAL A 262 5.87 -18.53 5.91
N ASP A 263 7.17 -18.36 5.67
CA ASP A 263 7.68 -17.50 4.59
C ASP A 263 7.41 -18.07 3.19
N ASN A 264 7.09 -19.36 3.07
CA ASN A 264 6.89 -20.06 1.81
C ASN A 264 5.53 -20.78 1.76
N GLU A 265 4.45 -20.01 1.63
CA GLU A 265 3.04 -20.46 1.59
C GLU A 265 2.80 -21.72 0.74
N LYS A 266 3.39 -21.78 -0.47
CA LYS A 266 3.23 -22.95 -1.37
C LYS A 266 3.87 -24.22 -0.82
N ILE A 267 5.01 -24.09 -0.14
CA ILE A 267 5.73 -25.21 0.46
C ILE A 267 4.99 -25.66 1.72
N ALA A 268 4.51 -24.73 2.56
CA ALA A 268 3.66 -25.04 3.71
C ALA A 268 2.40 -25.82 3.29
N ASN A 269 1.70 -25.36 2.26
CA ASN A 269 0.51 -26.04 1.75
C ASN A 269 0.84 -27.46 1.25
N ALA A 270 1.94 -27.62 0.50
CA ALA A 270 2.40 -28.94 0.06
C ALA A 270 2.84 -29.84 1.22
N PHE A 271 3.40 -29.27 2.29
CA PHE A 271 3.81 -29.98 3.51
C PHE A 271 2.59 -30.51 4.28
N MET A 272 1.55 -29.69 4.45
CA MET A 272 0.31 -30.07 5.15
C MET A 272 -0.50 -31.18 4.45
N VAL A 273 -0.27 -31.41 3.16
CA VAL A 273 -0.91 -32.50 2.39
C VAL A 273 -0.13 -33.82 2.52
N LYS A 274 1.16 -33.76 2.87
CA LYS A 274 2.00 -34.96 3.02
C LYS A 274 1.60 -35.75 4.26
N ASN A 275 1.80 -37.06 4.21
CA ASN A 275 1.70 -37.91 5.40
C ASN A 275 2.95 -37.73 6.30
N ALA A 276 2.88 -38.22 7.53
CA ALA A 276 3.94 -38.06 8.55
C ALA A 276 5.33 -38.51 8.05
N ASN A 277 5.43 -39.61 7.29
CA ASN A 277 6.70 -40.11 6.77
C ASN A 277 7.31 -39.15 5.74
N LEU A 278 6.48 -38.59 4.86
CA LEU A 278 6.90 -37.64 3.84
C LEU A 278 7.19 -36.25 4.41
N GLN A 279 6.50 -35.86 5.48
CA GLN A 279 6.80 -34.65 6.24
C GLN A 279 8.18 -34.77 6.89
N LYS A 280 8.43 -35.87 7.62
CA LYS A 280 9.74 -36.16 8.22
C LYS A 280 10.87 -36.18 7.19
N ALA A 281 10.72 -36.93 6.10
CA ALA A 281 11.72 -36.97 5.04
C ALA A 281 11.98 -35.60 4.39
N TRP A 282 10.96 -34.73 4.34
CA TRP A 282 11.12 -33.36 3.85
C TRP A 282 11.93 -32.51 4.84
N ILE A 283 11.64 -32.61 6.14
CA ILE A 283 12.40 -31.91 7.20
C ILE A 283 13.85 -32.40 7.23
N ASP A 284 14.08 -33.70 7.19
CA ASP A 284 15.42 -34.30 7.13
C ASP A 284 16.23 -33.73 5.96
N LYS A 285 15.60 -33.60 4.79
CA LYS A 285 16.21 -33.02 3.60
C LYS A 285 16.46 -31.52 3.75
N PHE A 286 15.54 -30.78 4.37
CA PHE A 286 15.69 -29.35 4.64
C PHE A 286 16.87 -29.08 5.58
N VAL A 287 16.96 -29.84 6.67
CA VAL A 287 18.05 -29.76 7.65
C VAL A 287 19.39 -30.16 7.01
N SER A 288 19.42 -31.26 6.25
CA SER A 288 20.63 -31.76 5.58
C SER A 288 21.17 -30.82 4.50
N ASN A 289 20.30 -30.05 3.84
CA ASN A 289 20.70 -29.07 2.82
C ASN A 289 21.17 -27.72 3.39
N GLY A 290 21.30 -27.62 4.72
CA GLY A 290 21.79 -26.41 5.38
C GLY A 290 20.74 -25.31 5.42
N GLY A 291 19.54 -25.61 5.94
CA GLY A 291 18.44 -24.65 6.18
C GLY A 291 18.77 -23.45 7.09
N HIS A 292 20.04 -23.24 7.41
CA HIS A 292 20.60 -22.02 7.99
C HIS A 292 21.62 -21.41 7.02
N LYS A 293 21.15 -20.53 6.14
CA LYS A 293 21.94 -19.41 5.61
C LYS A 293 21.04 -18.21 5.42
#